data_AF-A0A7S0IWC1-F1
#
_entry.id   AF-A0A7S0IWC1-F1
#
_cell.length_a   1.000
_cell.length_b   1.000
_cell.length_c   1.000
_cell.angle_alpha   90.00
_cell.angle_beta   90.00
_cell.angle_gamma   90.00
#
_symmetry.space_group_name_H-M   'P 1'
#
loop_
_entity.id
_entity.type
_entity.pdbx_description
1 polymer ?
#
loop_
_entity_poly.entity_id
_entity_poly.type
_entity_poly.pdbx_seq_one_letter_code
_entity_poly.pdbx_strand_id
1 'polypeptide(L)'
;ARTTFPRPRRPLSSMACALLLNTAAVSYLNVNGGALSRCSERGMALTGFTRNGQCIDQFDDTGSHHICIAMKSNAGGNFCQVTGQPNWCDSSMRCDSGIGMCPVDHWCVCQWAFASYLQHAGGCGKIQQIVCEATNREAYLAYEQQAANDPQIARALDCLVERCHVNTTKSGAVSMTNTPDLPQQTLALMTSPSAIFWGVLLTLTLIFACCSGACCSGAQEPQLLGDKPLQV
;
A
#
# COMPACT_ATOMS: atom_id res chain seq x y z
N ALA A 1 4.13 -65.42 51.22
CA ALA A 1 4.88 -64.99 50.03
C ALA A 1 4.96 -63.47 50.02
N ARG A 2 6.15 -62.89 50.08
CA ARG A 2 6.41 -61.45 50.20
C ARG A 2 6.69 -60.91 48.80
N THR A 3 5.71 -60.25 48.17
CA THR A 3 5.87 -59.64 46.85
C THR A 3 6.29 -58.17 47.00
N THR A 4 7.54 -57.88 46.66
CA THR A 4 8.07 -56.52 46.49
C THR A 4 7.59 -55.95 45.16
N PHE A 5 6.85 -54.84 45.18
CA PHE A 5 6.53 -54.03 43.99
C PHE A 5 7.44 -52.79 43.91
N PRO A 6 8.00 -52.46 42.73
CA PRO A 6 8.90 -51.32 42.57
C PRO A 6 8.15 -49.97 42.47
N ARG A 7 8.84 -48.90 42.88
CA ARG A 7 8.35 -47.51 42.94
C ARG A 7 8.09 -46.91 41.55
N PRO A 8 6.99 -46.14 41.34
CA PRO A 8 6.87 -45.28 40.16
C PRO A 8 7.64 -43.96 40.34
N ARG A 9 8.29 -43.56 39.24
CA ARG A 9 9.16 -42.38 39.10
C ARG A 9 8.33 -41.09 39.05
N ARG A 10 8.85 -40.03 39.66
CA ARG A 10 8.30 -38.66 39.60
C ARG A 10 8.39 -38.13 38.15
N PRO A 11 7.33 -37.50 37.60
CA PRO A 11 7.44 -36.83 36.31
C PRO A 11 8.26 -35.54 36.44
N LEU A 12 9.21 -35.34 35.52
CA LEU A 12 9.94 -34.10 35.37
C LEU A 12 8.98 -32.98 34.96
N SER A 13 9.05 -31.88 35.70
CA SER A 13 8.39 -30.61 35.41
C SER A 13 8.92 -30.06 34.09
N SER A 14 8.08 -30.06 33.05
CA SER A 14 8.40 -29.43 31.76
C SER A 14 7.98 -27.96 31.83
N MET A 15 8.92 -27.06 32.12
CA MET A 15 8.71 -25.62 31.94
C MET A 15 8.62 -25.34 30.44
N ALA A 16 7.40 -25.26 29.92
CA ALA A 16 7.15 -24.72 28.59
C ALA A 16 7.36 -23.19 28.64
N CYS A 17 8.45 -22.72 28.04
CA CYS A 17 8.70 -21.31 27.80
C CYS A 17 7.80 -20.87 26.63
N ALA A 18 6.68 -20.21 26.92
CA ALA A 18 5.80 -19.66 25.91
C ALA A 18 6.42 -18.38 25.31
N LEU A 19 6.97 -18.48 24.09
CA LEU A 19 7.32 -17.31 23.28
C LEU A 19 6.03 -16.62 22.83
N LEU A 20 5.72 -15.46 23.41
CA LEU A 20 4.68 -14.56 22.90
C LEU A 20 5.25 -13.83 21.66
N LEU A 21 4.87 -14.29 20.47
CA LEU A 21 5.13 -13.55 19.23
C LEU A 21 4.21 -12.32 19.20
N ASN A 22 4.78 -11.16 19.50
CA ASN A 22 4.07 -9.88 19.39
C ASN A 22 4.06 -9.45 17.91
N THR A 23 3.08 -9.93 17.15
CA THR A 23 2.89 -9.51 15.76
C THR A 23 2.36 -8.09 15.74
N ALA A 24 3.25 -7.11 15.55
CA ALA A 24 2.83 -5.74 15.28
C ALA A 24 2.01 -5.73 13.98
N ALA A 25 0.73 -5.39 14.07
CA ALA A 25 -0.09 -5.20 12.89
C ALA A 25 0.47 -4.02 12.08
N VAL A 26 0.67 -4.21 10.77
CA VAL A 26 1.02 -3.12 9.86
C VAL A 26 -0.17 -2.16 9.85
N SER A 27 0.02 -0.97 10.44
CA SER A 27 -0.98 0.08 10.47
C SER A 27 -0.68 1.09 9.39
N TYR A 28 -1.59 1.26 8.44
CA TYR A 28 -1.55 2.33 7.46
C TYR A 28 -2.02 3.64 8.09
N LEU A 29 -1.60 4.76 7.49
CA LEU A 29 -2.01 6.09 7.93
C LEU A 29 -3.04 6.70 6.98
N ASN A 30 -3.98 7.46 7.54
CA ASN A 30 -4.83 8.33 6.75
C ASN A 30 -4.12 9.64 6.37
N VAL A 31 -4.72 10.44 5.50
CA VAL A 31 -4.13 11.72 5.03
C VAL A 31 -3.79 12.70 6.14
N ASN A 32 -4.47 12.61 7.29
CA ASN A 32 -4.21 13.44 8.47
C ASN A 32 -3.12 12.86 9.39
N GLY A 33 -2.58 11.68 9.07
CA GLY A 33 -1.57 10.97 9.85
C GLY A 33 -2.11 10.14 11.02
N GLY A 34 -3.44 10.00 11.14
CA GLY A 34 -4.06 9.05 12.05
C GLY A 34 -4.08 7.62 11.48
N ALA A 35 -4.60 6.66 12.24
CA ALA A 35 -4.79 5.30 11.74
C ALA A 35 -5.79 5.27 10.58
N LEU A 36 -5.50 4.48 9.55
CA LEU A 36 -6.38 4.37 8.37
C LEU A 36 -7.69 3.65 8.74
N SER A 37 -8.80 4.38 8.65
CA SER A 37 -10.14 3.83 8.88
C SER A 37 -10.59 2.95 7.71
N ARG A 38 -11.64 2.16 7.94
CA ARG A 38 -12.34 1.45 6.86
C ARG A 38 -13.05 2.45 5.96
N CYS A 39 -13.04 2.18 4.66
CA CYS A 39 -13.81 2.91 3.67
C CYS A 39 -15.22 2.31 3.52
N SER A 40 -15.35 0.98 3.46
CA SER A 40 -16.66 0.29 3.50
C SER A 40 -16.99 -0.21 4.90
N GLU A 41 -18.26 -0.03 5.28
CA GLU A 41 -18.82 -0.51 6.54
C GLU A 41 -19.93 -1.55 6.33
N ARG A 42 -20.49 -2.05 7.43
CA ARG A 42 -21.61 -2.99 7.39
C ARG A 42 -22.79 -2.38 6.64
N GLY A 43 -23.28 -3.09 5.63
CA GLY A 43 -24.38 -2.64 4.77
C GLY A 43 -23.90 -1.95 3.48
N MET A 44 -22.59 -1.77 3.31
CA MET A 44 -21.96 -1.29 2.07
C MET A 44 -21.33 -2.45 1.30
N ALA A 45 -21.17 -2.27 -0.01
CA ALA A 45 -20.30 -3.12 -0.82
C ALA A 45 -18.87 -3.12 -0.29
N LEU A 46 -18.22 -4.29 -0.31
CA LEU A 46 -16.83 -4.46 0.10
C LEU A 46 -15.88 -3.79 -0.91
N THR A 47 -15.14 -2.78 -0.44
CA THR A 47 -14.20 -2.01 -1.27
C THR A 47 -12.73 -2.36 -0.98
N GLY A 48 -11.81 -1.61 -1.60
CA GLY A 48 -10.36 -1.75 -1.50
C GLY A 48 -9.80 -2.70 -2.56
N PHE A 49 -8.57 -2.43 -3.01
CA PHE A 49 -7.89 -3.27 -4.01
C PHE A 49 -7.84 -4.75 -3.57
N THR A 50 -7.49 -4.99 -2.31
CA THR A 50 -7.44 -6.34 -1.70
C THR A 50 -8.79 -6.84 -1.19
N ARG A 51 -9.88 -6.07 -1.39
CA ARG A 51 -11.23 -6.35 -0.87
C ARG A 51 -11.23 -6.60 0.64
N ASN A 52 -10.48 -5.78 1.40
CA ASN A 52 -10.47 -5.81 2.86
C ASN A 52 -11.28 -4.68 3.52
N GLY A 53 -11.89 -3.81 2.70
CA GLY A 53 -12.68 -2.66 3.13
C GLY A 53 -11.86 -1.39 3.45
N GLN A 54 -10.55 -1.39 3.22
CA GLN A 54 -9.66 -0.24 3.44
C GLN A 54 -8.92 0.12 2.15
N CYS A 55 -8.59 1.41 1.98
CA CYS A 55 -7.83 1.91 0.84
C CYS A 55 -6.31 1.77 1.08
N ILE A 56 -5.86 0.57 1.43
CA ILE A 56 -4.47 0.32 1.83
C ILE A 56 -3.50 0.43 0.65
N ASP A 57 -2.23 0.70 0.95
CA ASP A 57 -1.17 0.71 -0.04
C ASP A 57 -0.65 -0.72 -0.29
N GLN A 58 -0.51 -1.06 -1.56
CA GLN A 58 -0.08 -2.37 -2.05
C GLN A 58 0.78 -2.20 -3.29
N PHE A 59 1.88 -2.95 -3.34
CA PHE A 59 2.87 -2.83 -4.40
C PHE A 59 2.34 -3.21 -5.80
N ASP A 60 1.40 -4.16 -5.87
CA ASP A 60 0.78 -4.61 -7.12
C ASP A 60 -0.46 -3.79 -7.52
N ASP A 61 -0.86 -2.82 -6.68
CA ASP A 61 -1.90 -1.86 -7.01
C ASP A 61 -1.33 -0.70 -7.84
N THR A 62 -1.20 -0.93 -9.14
CA THR A 62 -0.70 0.08 -10.10
C THR A 62 -1.59 1.34 -10.16
N GLY A 63 -2.86 1.22 -9.80
CA GLY A 63 -3.79 2.34 -9.71
C GLY A 63 -3.71 3.11 -8.40
N SER A 64 -3.11 2.51 -7.37
CA SER A 64 -3.02 3.09 -6.03
C SER A 64 -4.40 3.55 -5.54
N HIS A 65 -5.29 2.61 -5.23
CA HIS A 65 -6.68 2.81 -4.82
C HIS A 65 -6.74 3.37 -3.39
N HIS A 66 -6.20 4.57 -3.22
CA HIS A 66 -5.94 5.23 -1.94
C HIS A 66 -7.02 6.23 -1.53
N ILE A 67 -7.84 6.71 -2.46
CA ILE A 67 -8.85 7.74 -2.18
C ILE A 67 -10.19 7.11 -1.86
N CYS A 68 -10.70 7.32 -0.65
CA CYS A 68 -12.07 6.91 -0.29
C CYS A 68 -13.04 8.05 -0.60
N ILE A 69 -14.05 7.80 -1.46
CA ILE A 69 -15.12 8.75 -1.74
C ILE A 69 -16.50 8.19 -1.39
N ALA A 70 -17.39 9.05 -0.92
CA ALA A 70 -18.79 8.72 -0.65
C ALA A 70 -19.64 8.94 -1.90
N MET A 71 -19.95 7.86 -2.63
CA MET A 71 -20.59 7.89 -3.95
C MET A 71 -21.94 8.60 -3.95
N LYS A 72 -22.73 8.45 -2.87
CA LYS A 72 -24.04 9.07 -2.73
C LYS A 72 -23.99 10.58 -2.45
N SER A 73 -22.84 11.14 -2.07
CA SER A 73 -22.70 12.58 -1.80
C SER A 73 -22.61 13.39 -3.10
N ASN A 74 -23.71 13.47 -3.83
CA ASN A 74 -23.75 14.04 -5.19
C ASN A 74 -23.97 15.57 -5.26
N ALA A 75 -24.00 16.28 -4.13
CA ALA A 75 -24.23 17.72 -4.10
C ALA A 75 -23.17 18.54 -4.86
N GLY A 76 -21.91 18.08 -4.87
CA GLY A 76 -20.84 18.68 -5.67
C GLY A 76 -20.84 18.21 -7.12
N GLY A 77 -21.16 16.95 -7.35
CA GLY A 77 -21.19 16.34 -8.68
C GLY A 77 -21.27 14.82 -8.56
N ASN A 78 -21.34 14.13 -9.70
CA ASN A 78 -21.50 12.68 -9.74
C ASN A 78 -20.30 12.04 -10.47
N PHE A 79 -19.42 11.38 -9.71
CA PHE A 79 -18.30 10.57 -10.20
C PHE A 79 -18.69 9.74 -11.43
N CYS A 80 -19.72 8.91 -11.30
CA CYS A 80 -20.16 8.01 -12.37
C CYS A 80 -20.59 8.74 -13.64
N GLN A 81 -21.27 9.87 -13.52
CA GLN A 81 -21.63 10.68 -14.68
C GLN A 81 -20.38 11.27 -15.35
N VAL A 82 -19.47 11.83 -14.55
CA VAL A 82 -18.25 12.48 -15.05
C VAL A 82 -17.28 11.47 -15.66
N THR A 83 -17.22 10.24 -15.13
CA THR A 83 -16.35 9.15 -15.64
C THR A 83 -17.04 8.26 -16.68
N GLY A 84 -18.29 8.53 -17.06
CA GLY A 84 -19.01 7.77 -18.09
C GLY A 84 -19.49 6.39 -17.65
N GLN A 85 -19.71 6.18 -16.36
CA GLN A 85 -20.15 4.91 -15.74
C GLN A 85 -21.49 5.05 -15.00
N PRO A 86 -22.57 5.58 -15.62
CA PRO A 86 -23.78 6.03 -14.92
C PRO A 86 -24.47 4.94 -14.07
N ASN A 87 -24.36 3.66 -14.45
CA ASN A 87 -25.03 2.56 -13.75
C ASN A 87 -24.20 1.97 -12.59
N TRP A 88 -22.93 2.36 -12.42
CA TRP A 88 -22.05 1.72 -11.45
C TRP A 88 -22.28 2.21 -10.02
N CYS A 89 -22.53 3.51 -9.83
CA CYS A 89 -22.79 4.10 -8.51
C CYS A 89 -24.06 3.54 -7.85
N ASP A 90 -25.05 3.12 -8.64
CA ASP A 90 -26.30 2.54 -8.14
C ASP A 90 -26.27 1.00 -8.15
N SER A 91 -25.14 0.40 -8.48
CA SER A 91 -24.99 -1.06 -8.52
C SER A 91 -24.87 -1.65 -7.11
N SER A 92 -25.02 -2.98 -7.02
CA SER A 92 -24.80 -3.74 -5.79
C SER A 92 -23.71 -4.78 -5.99
N MET A 93 -22.88 -4.96 -4.97
CA MET A 93 -21.77 -5.91 -4.95
C MET A 93 -21.77 -6.72 -3.64
N ARG A 94 -20.81 -7.64 -3.48
CA ARG A 94 -20.70 -8.42 -2.23
C ARG A 94 -20.59 -7.48 -1.04
N CYS A 95 -21.41 -7.70 -0.02
CA CYS A 95 -21.38 -6.90 1.20
C CYS A 95 -20.03 -7.02 1.93
N ASP A 96 -19.64 -5.97 2.64
CA ASP A 96 -18.48 -5.94 3.55
C ASP A 96 -18.57 -6.99 4.67
N SER A 97 -19.80 -7.32 5.08
CA SER A 97 -20.11 -8.42 6.01
C SER A 97 -19.78 -9.82 5.45
N GLY A 98 -19.47 -9.90 4.15
CA GLY A 98 -19.29 -11.16 3.44
C GLY A 98 -20.58 -11.92 3.16
N ILE A 99 -21.77 -11.37 3.48
CA ILE A 99 -23.07 -12.04 3.28
C ILE A 99 -24.02 -11.12 2.50
N GLY A 100 -24.54 -11.62 1.38
CA GLY A 100 -25.51 -10.91 0.55
C GLY A 100 -24.90 -9.91 -0.42
N MET A 101 -25.76 -9.07 -0.99
CA MET A 101 -25.40 -7.99 -1.91
C MET A 101 -25.80 -6.65 -1.28
N CYS A 102 -24.89 -5.69 -1.32
CA CYS A 102 -25.04 -4.37 -0.72
C CYS A 102 -24.77 -3.30 -1.78
N PRO A 103 -25.39 -2.12 -1.66
CA PRO A 103 -25.15 -1.02 -2.59
C PRO A 103 -23.69 -0.55 -2.53
N VAL A 104 -23.17 -0.08 -3.65
CA VAL A 104 -21.96 0.74 -3.68
C VAL A 104 -22.27 2.07 -2.99
N ASP A 105 -21.60 2.34 -1.88
CA ASP A 105 -21.85 3.55 -1.09
C ASP A 105 -20.55 4.35 -0.93
N HIS A 106 -19.56 3.77 -0.26
CA HIS A 106 -18.19 4.27 -0.27
C HIS A 106 -17.32 3.38 -1.16
N TRP A 107 -16.33 3.98 -1.82
CA TRP A 107 -15.39 3.22 -2.63
C TRP A 107 -13.97 3.79 -2.62
N CYS A 108 -12.99 2.90 -2.73
CA CYS A 108 -11.58 3.23 -2.89
C CYS A 108 -11.31 3.39 -4.38
N VAL A 109 -11.04 4.60 -4.82
CA VAL A 109 -10.75 4.91 -6.22
C VAL A 109 -9.25 5.11 -6.43
N CYS A 110 -8.80 4.77 -7.63
CA CYS A 110 -7.45 5.07 -8.12
C CYS A 110 -7.13 6.55 -7.92
N GLN A 111 -6.00 6.86 -7.30
CA GLN A 111 -5.63 8.25 -7.01
C GLN A 111 -5.39 9.06 -8.29
N TRP A 112 -4.91 8.44 -9.36
CA TRP A 112 -4.69 9.14 -10.63
C TRP A 112 -6.02 9.45 -11.33
N ALA A 113 -6.94 8.49 -11.32
CA ALA A 113 -8.29 8.68 -11.84
C ALA A 113 -9.08 9.71 -11.02
N PHE A 114 -8.83 9.82 -9.71
CA PHE A 114 -9.41 10.87 -8.88
C PHE A 114 -8.95 12.27 -9.31
N ALA A 115 -7.67 12.43 -9.67
CA ALA A 115 -7.17 13.69 -10.22
C ALA A 115 -7.82 14.04 -11.58
N SER A 116 -8.00 13.04 -12.45
CA SER A 116 -8.71 13.21 -13.73
C SER A 116 -10.19 13.56 -13.50
N TYR A 117 -10.83 12.90 -12.53
CA TYR A 117 -12.20 13.17 -12.13
C TYR A 117 -12.38 14.63 -11.67
N LEU A 118 -11.51 15.12 -10.81
CA LEU A 118 -11.51 16.51 -10.35
C LEU A 118 -11.43 17.51 -11.51
N GLN A 119 -10.57 17.25 -12.49
CA GLN A 119 -10.43 18.10 -13.67
C GLN A 119 -11.71 18.10 -14.50
N HIS A 120 -12.25 16.93 -14.84
CA HIS A 120 -13.46 16.81 -15.66
C HIS A 120 -14.71 17.35 -14.95
N ALA A 121 -14.78 17.23 -13.62
CA ALA A 121 -15.86 17.79 -12.84
C ALA A 121 -15.84 19.33 -12.83
N GLY A 122 -14.69 19.95 -13.16
CA GLY A 122 -14.52 21.40 -13.16
C GLY A 122 -14.11 21.97 -11.80
N GLY A 123 -13.40 21.18 -10.99
CA GLY A 123 -12.74 21.63 -9.77
C GLY A 123 -13.19 20.94 -8.47
N CYS A 124 -12.46 21.21 -7.39
CA CYS A 124 -12.65 20.56 -6.09
C CYS A 124 -14.06 20.73 -5.52
N GLY A 125 -14.71 21.87 -5.77
CA GLY A 125 -16.10 22.12 -5.36
C GLY A 125 -17.13 21.19 -6.00
N LYS A 126 -16.78 20.52 -7.10
CA LYS A 126 -17.71 19.81 -7.97
C LYS A 126 -17.61 18.28 -7.90
N ILE A 127 -17.04 17.76 -6.81
CA ILE A 127 -16.87 16.33 -6.61
C ILE A 127 -17.63 15.79 -5.41
N GLN A 128 -17.75 14.46 -5.31
CA GLN A 128 -18.24 13.81 -4.09
C GLN A 128 -17.35 14.12 -2.88
N GLN A 129 -17.94 13.90 -1.70
CA GLN A 129 -17.23 13.98 -0.44
C GLN A 129 -16.09 12.95 -0.40
N ILE A 130 -14.92 13.43 0.03
CA ILE A 130 -13.77 12.59 0.38
C ILE A 130 -13.91 12.16 1.84
N VAL A 131 -13.78 10.86 2.11
CA VAL A 131 -13.78 10.32 3.47
C VAL A 131 -12.36 10.33 4.01
N CYS A 132 -11.93 11.48 4.54
CA CYS A 132 -10.53 11.77 4.85
C CYS A 132 -9.85 10.73 5.78
N GLU A 133 -10.54 10.27 6.82
CA GLU A 133 -9.97 9.26 7.74
C GLU A 133 -9.81 7.87 7.11
N ALA A 134 -10.43 7.62 5.96
CA ALA A 134 -10.33 6.39 5.17
C ALA A 134 -9.52 6.56 3.87
N THR A 135 -9.03 7.78 3.59
CA THR A 135 -8.12 8.05 2.46
C THR A 135 -6.69 7.89 2.95
N ASN A 136 -5.91 7.11 2.21
CA ASN A 136 -4.54 6.76 2.58
C ASN A 136 -3.56 7.92 2.39
N ARG A 137 -2.63 8.07 3.33
CA ARG A 137 -1.59 9.11 3.31
C ARG A 137 -0.71 9.05 2.06
N GLU A 138 -0.51 7.87 1.49
CA GLU A 138 0.32 7.71 0.29
C GLU A 138 -0.22 8.51 -0.91
N ALA A 139 -1.53 8.75 -0.99
CA ALA A 139 -2.08 9.64 -2.01
C ALA A 139 -1.59 11.09 -1.85
N TYR A 140 -1.55 11.61 -0.63
CA TYR A 140 -1.02 12.95 -0.36
C TYR A 140 0.46 13.03 -0.75
N LEU A 141 1.28 12.06 -0.33
CA LEU A 141 2.71 12.05 -0.59
C LEU A 141 3.01 11.96 -2.09
N ALA A 142 2.29 11.10 -2.80
CA ALA A 142 2.42 10.95 -4.24
C ALA A 142 2.01 12.23 -4.99
N TYR A 143 0.95 12.91 -4.56
CA TYR A 143 0.57 14.19 -5.15
C TYR A 143 1.57 15.31 -4.83
N GLU A 144 2.06 15.40 -3.59
CA GLU A 144 3.09 16.36 -3.18
C GLU A 144 4.36 16.23 -4.04
N GLN A 145 4.79 14.99 -4.31
CA GLN A 145 5.97 14.71 -5.13
C GLN A 145 5.80 15.16 -6.59
N GLN A 146 4.58 15.07 -7.14
CA GLN A 146 4.33 15.29 -8.58
C GLN A 146 3.74 16.65 -8.90
N ALA A 147 3.16 17.37 -7.93
CA ALA A 147 2.44 18.63 -8.11
C ALA A 147 3.27 19.71 -8.82
N ALA A 148 4.59 19.74 -8.62
CA ALA A 148 5.47 20.72 -9.27
C ALA A 148 5.53 20.55 -10.80
N ASN A 149 5.29 19.33 -11.30
CA ASN A 149 5.46 18.97 -12.71
C ASN A 149 4.13 18.74 -13.44
N ASP A 150 3.03 18.58 -12.69
CA ASP A 150 1.71 18.31 -13.26
C ASP A 150 0.63 19.19 -12.59
N PRO A 151 0.07 20.20 -13.32
CA PRO A 151 -1.00 21.04 -12.81
C PRO A 151 -2.28 20.29 -12.42
N GLN A 152 -2.55 19.13 -13.02
CA GLN A 152 -3.69 18.28 -12.64
C GLN A 152 -3.47 17.67 -11.27
N ILE A 153 -2.27 17.17 -11.00
CA ILE A 153 -1.90 16.63 -9.69
C ILE A 153 -1.83 17.74 -8.64
N ALA A 154 -1.33 18.93 -8.99
CA ALA A 154 -1.35 20.10 -8.10
C ALA A 154 -2.77 20.43 -7.62
N ARG A 155 -3.75 20.44 -8.54
CA ARG A 155 -5.16 20.67 -8.17
C ARG A 155 -5.73 19.55 -7.28
N ALA A 156 -5.29 18.30 -7.47
CA ALA A 156 -5.70 17.19 -6.62
C ALA A 156 -5.11 17.30 -5.21
N LEU A 157 -3.83 17.69 -5.10
CA LEU A 157 -3.19 17.99 -3.82
C LEU A 157 -3.93 19.10 -3.07
N ASP A 158 -4.16 20.24 -3.74
CA ASP A 158 -4.85 21.38 -3.15
C ASP A 158 -6.25 21.00 -2.67
N CYS A 159 -6.99 20.23 -3.48
CA CYS A 159 -8.31 19.74 -3.10
C CYS A 159 -8.27 18.84 -1.87
N LEU A 160 -7.29 17.94 -1.78
CA LEU A 160 -7.15 17.05 -0.63
C LEU A 160 -6.79 17.84 0.63
N VAL A 161 -5.88 18.82 0.53
CA VAL A 161 -5.50 19.71 1.63
C VAL A 161 -6.70 20.54 2.09
N GLU A 162 -7.45 21.13 1.17
CA GLU A 162 -8.64 21.94 1.47
C GLU A 162 -9.74 21.12 2.14
N ARG A 163 -10.12 20.00 1.54
CA ARG A 163 -11.27 19.18 1.97
C ARG A 163 -11.00 18.39 3.24
N CYS A 164 -9.76 17.95 3.45
CA CYS A 164 -9.38 17.15 4.60
C CYS A 164 -8.66 17.93 5.69
N HIS A 165 -8.39 19.23 5.48
CA HIS A 165 -7.62 20.07 6.41
C HIS A 165 -6.26 19.46 6.76
N VAL A 166 -5.58 18.89 5.74
CA VAL A 166 -4.30 18.20 5.94
C VAL A 166 -3.27 19.17 6.50
N ASN A 167 -2.64 18.80 7.61
CA ASN A 167 -1.64 19.65 8.24
C ASN A 167 -0.28 19.54 7.54
N THR A 168 -0.04 20.45 6.60
CA THR A 168 1.19 20.53 5.78
C THR A 168 2.45 20.79 6.59
N THR A 169 2.34 21.24 7.84
CA THR A 169 3.50 21.54 8.71
C THR A 169 4.21 20.30 9.26
N LYS A 170 3.55 19.12 9.27
CA LYS A 170 4.11 17.88 9.80
C LYS A 170 4.80 16.98 8.77
N SER A 171 4.66 17.25 7.47
CA SER A 171 5.22 16.39 6.41
C SER A 171 6.69 16.71 6.06
N GLY A 172 7.22 17.85 6.50
CA GLY A 172 8.58 18.31 6.16
C GLY A 172 9.70 18.05 7.18
N ALA A 173 9.45 17.33 8.28
CA ALA A 173 10.43 17.20 9.36
C ALA A 173 10.58 15.77 9.91
N VAL A 174 10.96 14.82 9.05
CA VAL A 174 11.84 13.74 9.52
C VAL A 174 13.28 14.23 9.30
N SER A 175 13.76 15.02 10.26
CA SER A 175 15.17 15.33 10.36
C SER A 175 15.89 14.06 10.79
N MET A 176 16.48 13.35 9.83
CA MET A 176 17.53 12.36 10.11
C MET A 176 18.79 13.11 10.57
N THR A 177 18.76 13.62 11.79
CA THR A 177 19.98 13.97 12.53
C THR A 177 19.98 13.11 13.78
N ASN A 178 20.68 11.98 13.71
CA ASN A 178 21.43 11.35 14.81
C ASN A 178 21.98 10.00 14.33
N THR A 179 22.93 10.03 13.41
CA THR A 179 23.97 8.99 13.36
C THR A 179 25.03 9.37 14.40
N PRO A 180 25.33 8.51 15.39
CA PRO A 180 26.52 8.69 16.19
C PRO A 180 27.75 8.51 15.30
N ASP A 181 28.58 9.54 15.31
CA ASP A 181 29.88 9.66 14.67
C ASP A 181 30.76 8.45 14.99
N LEU A 182 31.14 7.68 13.96
CA LEU A 182 32.13 6.62 14.08
C LEU A 182 33.48 7.21 13.62
N PRO A 183 34.55 7.13 14.43
CA PRO A 183 35.80 7.81 14.10
C PRO A 183 36.39 7.31 12.79
N GLN A 184 36.59 8.23 11.85
CA GLN A 184 37.41 8.02 10.66
C GLN A 184 38.83 7.67 11.07
N GLN A 185 39.17 6.38 11.01
CA GLN A 185 40.57 5.98 10.92
C GLN A 185 41.02 6.16 9.48
N THR A 186 41.93 7.11 9.33
CA THR A 186 42.74 7.38 8.14
C THR A 186 43.39 6.09 7.64
N LEU A 187 42.91 5.55 6.52
CA LEU A 187 43.61 4.49 5.80
C LEU A 187 44.69 5.16 4.94
N ALA A 188 45.91 5.20 5.49
CA ALA A 188 47.09 5.63 4.76
C ALA A 188 47.34 4.69 3.57
N LEU A 189 47.59 5.27 2.39
CA LEU A 189 48.08 4.54 1.23
C LEU A 189 49.42 3.88 1.56
N MET A 190 49.47 2.55 1.48
CA MET A 190 50.73 1.82 1.33
C MET A 190 50.82 1.31 -0.11
N THR A 191 51.49 2.10 -0.94
CA THR A 191 52.00 1.68 -2.24
C THR A 191 53.18 0.74 -2.02
N SER A 192 53.04 -0.55 -2.38
CA SER A 192 54.17 -1.47 -2.52
C SER A 192 54.09 -2.21 -3.86
N PRO A 193 55.12 -2.14 -4.72
CA PRO A 193 55.09 -2.67 -6.08
C PRO A 193 55.63 -4.10 -6.14
N SER A 194 54.81 -5.11 -5.80
CA SER A 194 55.18 -6.52 -6.02
C SER A 194 54.02 -7.52 -5.84
N ALA A 195 52.86 -7.26 -6.46
CA ALA A 195 51.81 -8.28 -6.59
C ALA A 195 50.99 -8.19 -7.90
N ILE A 196 51.53 -7.53 -8.92
CA ILE A 196 50.97 -7.56 -10.27
C ILE A 196 51.58 -8.78 -10.96
N PHE A 197 51.07 -10.00 -10.74
CA PHE A 197 51.29 -11.11 -11.70
C PHE A 197 50.35 -12.32 -11.55
N TRP A 198 49.39 -12.34 -10.61
CA TRP A 198 48.47 -13.48 -10.45
C TRP A 198 46.98 -13.14 -10.42
N GLY A 199 46.59 -11.92 -10.81
CA GLY A 199 45.19 -11.45 -10.75
C GLY A 199 44.47 -11.29 -12.10
N VAL A 200 45.11 -11.61 -13.23
CA VAL A 200 44.57 -11.31 -14.59
C VAL A 200 44.14 -12.57 -15.36
N LEU A 201 44.21 -13.76 -14.75
CA LEU A 201 43.84 -15.02 -15.44
C LEU A 201 42.58 -15.72 -14.88
N LEU A 202 41.89 -15.14 -13.88
CA LEU A 202 40.72 -15.78 -13.26
C LEU A 202 39.39 -14.99 -13.42
N THR A 203 39.34 -14.01 -14.33
CA THR A 203 38.13 -13.22 -14.61
C THR A 203 37.60 -13.36 -16.03
N LEU A 204 38.20 -14.23 -16.87
CA LEU A 204 37.78 -14.41 -18.27
C LEU A 204 37.02 -15.72 -18.58
N THR A 205 36.65 -16.53 -17.58
CA THR A 205 35.91 -17.79 -17.79
C THR A 205 34.52 -17.84 -17.15
N LEU A 206 34.07 -16.79 -16.46
CA LEU A 206 32.73 -16.73 -15.83
C LEU A 206 31.68 -15.92 -16.60
N ILE A 207 32.05 -15.32 -17.74
CA ILE A 207 31.11 -14.55 -18.59
C ILE A 207 30.37 -15.46 -19.60
N PHE A 208 30.81 -16.70 -19.82
CA PHE A 208 30.19 -17.60 -20.82
C PHE A 208 29.13 -18.59 -20.29
N ALA A 209 28.79 -18.56 -19.00
CA ALA A 209 27.87 -19.56 -18.40
C ALA A 209 26.45 -19.05 -18.08
N CYS A 210 26.07 -17.83 -18.48
CA CYS A 210 24.71 -17.30 -18.23
C CYS A 210 23.78 -17.31 -19.45
N CYS A 211 24.22 -17.80 -20.62
CA CYS A 211 23.38 -17.84 -21.83
C CYS A 211 22.65 -19.17 -22.09
N SER A 212 22.66 -20.11 -21.15
CA SER A 212 22.01 -21.42 -21.34
C SER A 212 21.13 -21.77 -20.16
N GLY A 213 19.93 -21.17 -20.11
CA GLY A 213 18.97 -21.42 -19.04
C GLY A 213 17.56 -21.04 -19.45
N ALA A 214 16.98 -21.82 -20.35
CA ALA A 214 15.56 -21.78 -20.69
C ALA A 214 14.70 -22.11 -19.46
N CYS A 215 14.11 -21.09 -18.85
CA CYS A 215 12.99 -21.21 -17.92
C CYS A 215 11.98 -20.08 -18.19
N CYS A 216 11.47 -20.00 -19.42
CA CYS A 216 10.19 -19.34 -19.68
C CYS A 216 9.09 -20.39 -19.46
N SER A 217 8.68 -20.59 -18.21
CA SER A 217 7.47 -21.34 -17.90
C SER A 217 6.27 -20.41 -18.07
N GLY A 218 5.41 -20.76 -19.02
CA GLY A 218 4.08 -20.18 -19.14
C GLY A 218 3.29 -20.43 -17.86
N ALA A 219 2.72 -19.35 -17.32
CA ALA A 219 1.60 -19.41 -16.41
C ALA A 219 0.39 -18.88 -17.17
N GLN A 220 -0.51 -19.81 -17.48
CA GLN A 220 -1.82 -19.57 -18.08
C GLN A 220 -2.66 -18.70 -17.13
N GLU A 221 -3.17 -17.61 -17.68
CA GLU A 221 -4.12 -16.65 -17.09
C GLU A 221 -5.43 -17.35 -16.68
N PRO A 222 -5.86 -17.29 -15.40
CA PRO A 222 -7.25 -17.57 -15.06
C PRO A 222 -8.08 -16.32 -15.36
N GLN A 223 -8.86 -16.41 -16.44
CA GLN A 223 -9.93 -15.47 -16.77
C GLN A 223 -10.92 -15.39 -15.60
N LEU A 224 -10.75 -14.40 -14.71
CA LEU A 224 -11.82 -13.93 -13.86
C LEU A 224 -12.59 -12.83 -14.59
N LEU A 225 -13.74 -13.26 -15.08
CA LEU A 225 -14.79 -12.50 -15.71
C LEU A 225 -15.23 -11.33 -14.81
N GLY A 226 -14.96 -10.11 -15.27
CA GLY A 226 -15.74 -8.92 -14.90
C GLY A 226 -15.11 -7.99 -13.87
N ASP A 227 -13.98 -7.37 -14.20
CA ASP A 227 -13.60 -6.05 -13.71
C ASP A 227 -12.66 -5.43 -14.75
N LYS A 228 -13.21 -4.64 -15.68
CA LYS A 228 -12.37 -3.80 -16.55
C LYS A 228 -11.63 -2.81 -15.63
N PRO A 229 -10.29 -2.81 -15.58
CA PRO A 229 -9.56 -1.83 -14.79
C PRO A 229 -9.88 -0.42 -15.30
N LEU A 230 -10.00 0.52 -14.36
CA LEU A 230 -10.06 1.95 -14.63
C LEU A 230 -8.90 2.33 -15.56
N GLN A 231 -9.22 2.60 -16.82
CA GLN A 231 -8.34 3.25 -17.80
C GLN A 231 -9.01 4.58 -18.14
N VAL A 232 -8.85 5.55 -17.24
CA VAL A 232 -8.96 6.98 -17.55
C VAL A 232 -7.70 7.63 -17.03
#